data_AF-A0A497KIN3-F1
#
_entry.id   AF-A0A497KIN3-F1
#
_cell.length_a   1.000
_cell.length_b   1.000
_cell.length_c   1.000
_cell.angle_alpha   90.00
_cell.angle_beta   90.00
_cell.angle_gamma   90.00
#
_symmetry.space_group_name_H-M   'P 1'
#
loop_
_entity.id
_entity.type
_entity.pdbx_description
1 polymer ?
#
loop_
_entity_poly.entity_id
_entity_poly.type
_entity_poly.pdbx_seq_one_letter_code
_entity_poly.pdbx_strand_id
1 'polypeptide(L)'
;MSEESIAVVIAGLVAVIAFFLLALASTLIGAFTGWLVGLTPLGTGVMKIWVGLTGIECDLWELGAFLGFISGFFRSILKFEDKD
;
A
#
# COMPACT_ATOMS: atom_id res chain seq x y z
N MET A 1 34.58 -11.66 7.17
CA MET A 1 33.12 -11.88 7.23
C MET A 1 32.89 -13.33 6.85
N SER A 2 32.25 -14.14 7.69
CA SER A 2 31.96 -15.54 7.34
C SER A 2 30.93 -15.58 6.21
N GLU A 3 30.92 -16.67 5.43
CA GLU A 3 29.92 -16.89 4.37
C GLU A 3 28.49 -16.80 4.90
N GLU A 4 28.25 -17.29 6.12
CA GLU A 4 26.98 -17.15 6.83
C GLU A 4 26.57 -15.70 7.07
N SER A 5 27.52 -14.85 7.48
CA SER A 5 27.26 -13.42 7.70
C SER A 5 26.87 -12.71 6.40
N ILE A 6 27.50 -13.08 5.28
CA ILE A 6 27.16 -12.55 3.95
C ILE A 6 25.75 -12.98 3.55
N ALA A 7 25.41 -14.25 3.74
CA ALA A 7 24.07 -14.78 3.43
C ALA A 7 22.96 -14.07 4.21
N VAL A 8 23.17 -13.80 5.51
CA VAL A 8 22.21 -13.06 6.35
C VAL A 8 22.02 -11.63 5.85
N VAL A 9 23.09 -10.94 5.48
CA VAL A 9 23.01 -9.57 4.95
C VAL A 9 22.25 -9.54 3.62
N ILE A 10 22.54 -10.48 2.72
CA ILE A 10 21.83 -10.59 1.42
C ILE A 10 20.35 -10.89 1.65
N ALA A 11 20.02 -11.86 2.51
CA ALA A 11 18.64 -12.21 2.81
C ALA A 11 17.87 -11.02 3.42
N GLY A 12 18.50 -10.28 4.34
CA GLY A 12 17.93 -9.05 4.89
C GLY A 12 17.67 -7.99 3.82
N LEU A 13 18.62 -7.76 2.91
CA LEU A 13 18.46 -6.81 1.82
C LEU A 13 17.31 -7.21 0.88
N VAL A 14 17.23 -8.49 0.51
CA VAL A 14 16.16 -9.04 -0.34
C VAL A 14 14.80 -8.87 0.32
N ALA A 15 14.69 -9.13 1.63
CA ALA A 15 13.44 -8.97 2.37
C ALA A 15 12.97 -7.50 2.37
N VAL A 16 13.90 -6.55 2.59
CA VAL A 16 13.59 -5.12 2.52
C VAL A 16 13.11 -4.72 1.13
N ILE A 17 13.81 -5.13 0.07
CA ILE A 17 13.41 -4.82 -1.30
C ILE A 17 12.03 -5.42 -1.62
N ALA A 18 11.80 -6.68 -1.26
CA ALA A 18 10.52 -7.35 -1.47
C ALA A 18 9.37 -6.63 -0.77
N PHE A 19 9.61 -6.13 0.45
CA PHE A 19 8.63 -5.34 1.19
C PHE A 19 8.24 -4.05 0.45
N PHE A 20 9.22 -3.30 -0.07
CA PHE A 20 8.94 -2.09 -0.86
C PHE A 20 8.20 -2.40 -2.15
N LEU A 21 8.56 -3.49 -2.84
CA LEU A 21 7.87 -3.91 -4.06
C LEU A 21 6.40 -4.29 -3.80
N LEU A 22 6.12 -4.97 -2.69
CA LEU A 22 4.74 -5.29 -2.28
C LEU A 22 3.92 -4.04 -1.95
N ALA A 23 4.53 -3.08 -1.26
CA ALA A 23 3.89 -1.80 -0.98
C ALA A 23 3.57 -1.05 -2.28
N LEU A 24 4.54 -0.94 -3.21
CA LEU A 24 4.34 -0.32 -4.52
C LEU A 24 3.26 -1.03 -5.36
N ALA A 25 3.25 -2.36 -5.39
CA ALA A 25 2.22 -3.12 -6.09
C ALA A 25 0.82 -2.82 -5.50
N SER A 26 0.71 -2.74 -4.17
CA SER A 26 -0.55 -2.42 -3.49
C SER A 26 -1.00 -0.99 -3.78
N THR A 27 -0.07 -0.03 -3.82
CA THR A 27 -0.30 1.36 -4.24
C THR A 27 -0.85 1.42 -5.66
N LEU A 28 -0.23 0.71 -6.62
CA LEU A 28 -0.67 0.71 -8.02
C LEU A 28 -2.08 0.10 -8.18
N ILE A 29 -2.35 -1.01 -7.49
CA ILE A 29 -3.68 -1.64 -7.47
C ILE A 29 -4.71 -0.68 -6.87
N GLY A 30 -4.35 -0.02 -5.76
CA GLY A 30 -5.19 0.99 -5.13
C GLY A 30 -5.49 2.16 -6.07
N ALA A 31 -4.47 2.70 -6.75
CA ALA A 31 -4.61 3.79 -7.71
C ALA A 31 -5.53 3.43 -8.86
N PHE A 32 -5.34 2.24 -9.44
CA PHE A 32 -6.20 1.72 -10.49
C PHE A 32 -7.64 1.53 -10.03
N THR A 33 -7.83 1.02 -8.81
CA THR A 33 -9.17 0.86 -8.21
C THR A 33 -9.84 2.21 -8.00
N GLY A 34 -9.12 3.20 -7.47
CA GLY A 34 -9.61 4.56 -7.30
C GLY A 34 -10.01 5.22 -8.62
N TRP A 35 -9.21 5.01 -9.68
CA TRP A 35 -9.55 5.45 -11.03
C TRP A 35 -10.85 4.79 -11.54
N LEU A 36 -11.00 3.47 -11.40
CA LEU A 36 -12.24 2.76 -11.77
C LEU A 36 -13.47 3.28 -11.01
N VAL A 37 -13.33 3.52 -9.70
CA VAL A 37 -14.41 4.08 -8.87
C VAL A 37 -14.81 5.48 -9.37
N GLY A 38 -13.85 6.28 -9.83
CA GLY A 38 -14.08 7.59 -10.44
C GLY A 38 -14.87 7.56 -11.74
N LEU A 39 -14.92 6.43 -12.44
CA LEU A 39 -15.77 6.25 -13.64
C LEU A 39 -17.24 5.98 -13.28
N THR A 40 -17.56 5.81 -12.01
CA THR A 40 -18.91 5.51 -11.52
C THR A 40 -19.47 6.68 -10.69
N PRO A 41 -20.81 6.78 -10.54
CA PRO A 41 -21.42 7.75 -9.62
C PRO A 41 -20.96 7.61 -8.16
N LEU A 42 -20.37 6.46 -7.80
CA LEU A 42 -19.82 6.19 -6.49
C LEU A 42 -18.61 7.09 -6.17
N GLY A 43 -17.84 7.50 -7.19
CA GLY A 43 -16.65 8.34 -7.02
C GLY A 43 -16.94 9.64 -6.30
N THR A 44 -18.03 10.32 -6.67
CA THR A 44 -18.45 11.58 -6.02
C THR A 44 -18.83 11.35 -4.56
N GLY A 45 -19.46 10.22 -4.25
CA GLY A 45 -19.82 9.84 -2.89
C GLY A 45 -18.59 9.57 -2.02
N VAL A 46 -17.64 8.80 -2.54
CA VAL A 46 -16.36 8.51 -1.86
C VAL A 46 -15.59 9.80 -1.58
N MET A 47 -15.46 10.68 -2.59
CA MET A 47 -14.74 11.94 -2.42
C MET A 47 -15.43 12.87 -1.43
N LYS A 48 -16.76 12.94 -1.42
CA LYS A 48 -17.52 13.73 -0.44
C LYS A 48 -17.27 13.27 1.00
N ILE A 49 -17.24 11.96 1.22
CA ILE A 49 -16.91 11.39 2.54
C ILE A 49 -15.46 11.72 2.90
N TRP A 50 -14.53 11.51 1.97
CA TRP A 50 -13.10 11.77 2.20
C TRP A 50 -12.82 13.23 2.58
N VAL A 51 -13.31 14.18 1.78
CA VAL A 51 -13.16 15.62 2.05
C VAL A 51 -13.90 16.00 3.33
N GLY A 52 -15.08 15.44 3.58
CA GLY A 52 -15.83 15.70 4.82
C GLY A 52 -15.11 15.24 6.09
N LEU A 53 -14.31 14.17 6.01
CA LEU A 53 -13.56 13.64 7.16
C LEU A 53 -12.17 14.27 7.32
N THR A 54 -11.49 14.57 6.21
CA THR A 54 -10.07 14.97 6.22
C THR A 54 -9.85 16.44 5.91
N GLY A 55 -10.80 17.08 5.22
CA GLY A 55 -10.62 18.43 4.66
C GLY A 55 -9.64 18.50 3.50
N ILE A 56 -9.17 17.36 2.96
CA ILE A 56 -8.16 17.29 1.91
C ILE A 56 -8.84 16.95 0.57
N GLU A 57 -8.64 17.82 -0.42
CA GLU A 57 -9.02 17.56 -1.80
C GLU A 57 -7.90 16.80 -2.52
N CYS A 58 -8.27 15.79 -3.31
CA CYS A 58 -7.38 15.01 -4.15
C CYS A 58 -8.18 14.33 -5.26
N ASP A 59 -7.48 13.75 -6.24
CA ASP A 59 -8.11 12.88 -7.22
C ASP A 59 -8.38 11.48 -6.64
N LEU A 60 -9.40 10.79 -7.16
CA LEU A 60 -9.76 9.44 -6.68
C LEU A 60 -8.66 8.40 -6.91
N TRP A 61 -7.82 8.56 -7.94
CA TRP A 61 -6.68 7.68 -8.16
C TRP A 61 -5.56 7.93 -7.12
N GLU A 62 -5.39 9.17 -6.64
CA GLU A 62 -4.44 9.51 -5.56
C GLU A 62 -4.93 8.93 -4.23
N LEU A 63 -6.22 9.10 -3.94
CA LEU A 63 -6.85 8.49 -2.76
C LEU A 63 -6.72 6.96 -2.80
N GLY A 64 -7.00 6.36 -3.96
CA GLY A 64 -6.83 4.93 -4.18
C GLY A 64 -5.39 4.49 -3.93
N ALA A 65 -4.41 5.22 -4.46
CA ALA A 65 -2.98 4.94 -4.27
C ALA A 65 -2.60 4.97 -2.78
N PHE A 66 -3.05 5.99 -2.07
CA PHE A 66 -2.79 6.16 -0.64
C PHE A 66 -3.38 5.01 0.20
N LEU A 67 -4.65 4.66 -0.03
CA LEU A 67 -5.30 3.56 0.68
C LEU A 67 -4.70 2.19 0.31
N GLY A 68 -4.30 2.02 -0.95
CA GLY A 68 -3.58 0.84 -1.42
C GLY A 68 -2.21 0.67 -0.73
N PHE A 69 -1.47 1.77 -0.59
CA PHE A 69 -0.21 1.79 0.15
C PHE A 69 -0.40 1.42 1.62
N ILE A 70 -1.33 2.09 2.32
CA ILE A 70 -1.62 1.85 3.74
C ILE A 70 -2.03 0.39 3.95
N SER A 71 -3.01 -0.10 3.19
CA SER A 71 -3.47 -1.48 3.35
C SER A 71 -2.38 -2.52 3.08
N GLY A 72 -1.55 -2.33 2.04
CA GLY A 72 -0.42 -3.22 1.75
C GLY A 72 0.66 -3.20 2.83
N PHE A 73 1.03 -2.01 3.29
CA PHE A 73 2.05 -1.80 4.32
C PHE A 73 1.62 -2.40 5.66
N PHE A 74 0.43 -2.06 6.16
CA PHE A 74 -0.06 -2.55 7.45
C PHE A 74 -0.38 -4.04 7.43
N ARG A 75 -0.94 -4.58 6.33
CA ARG A 75 -1.17 -6.03 6.21
C ARG A 75 0.13 -6.82 6.29
N SER A 76 1.21 -6.28 5.73
CA SER A 76 2.52 -6.93 5.84
C SER A 76 3.06 -6.91 7.26
N ILE A 77 2.79 -5.87 8.06
CA ILE A 77 3.20 -5.79 9.47
C ILE A 77 2.42 -6.79 10.33
N LEU A 78 1.08 -6.77 10.23
CA LEU A 78 0.21 -7.60 11.08
C LEU A 78 0.37 -9.11 10.81
N LYS A 79 0.78 -9.50 9.60
CA LYS A 79 1.02 -10.92 9.27
C LYS A 79 2.23 -11.54 9.97
N PHE A 80 3.12 -10.74 10.56
CA PHE A 80 4.27 -11.26 11.30
C PHE A 80 3.90 -11.78 12.70
N GLU A 81 2.68 -11.53 13.18
CA GLU A 81 2.24 -11.89 14.54
C GLU A 81 1.58 -13.28 14.62
N ASP A 82 1.25 -13.90 13.48
CA ASP A 82 0.52 -15.17 13.40
C ASP A 82 1.49 -16.35 13.22
N LYS A 83 2.40 -16.53 14.20
CA LYS A 83 3.26 -17.72 14.34
C LYS A 83 3.26 -18.19 15.79
N ASP A 84 2.18 -18.88 16.17
CA ASP A 84 2.19 -19.89 17.23
C ASP A 84 2.62 -21.26 16.68
#